data_AF-A0A1H6S9C4-F1
#
_entry.id   AF-A0A1H6S9C4-F1
#
_cell.length_a   1.000
_cell.length_b   1.000
_cell.length_c   1.000
_cell.angle_alpha   90.00
_cell.angle_beta   90.00
_cell.angle_gamma   90.00
#
_symmetry.space_group_name_H-M   'P 1'
#
loop_
_entity.id
_entity.type
_entity.pdbx_description
1 polymer ?
#
loop_
_entity_poly.entity_id
_entity_poly.type
_entity_poly.pdbx_seq_one_letter_code
_entity_poly.pdbx_strand_id
1 'polypeptide(L)'
;MLIGALLFLTWLVLLLRYPGKALPVSLAAVLGVALIATAVFWQEHDTEWHLARLELRLHHAPADCPSDRPLAAQLHNGSDRPLLELRWRVAAYAPGDSVDLAEDRYDRPHYVAPGALPPGGDWHACLPLPPLRHGYRAQTVEFRAEGLDGRFAE
;
A
#
# COMPACT_ATOMS: atom_id res chain seq x y z
N MET A 1 15.61 32.38 -8.65
CA MET A 1 16.85 32.25 -7.85
C MET A 1 17.13 33.53 -7.04
N LEU A 2 17.21 34.71 -7.66
CA LEU A 2 17.53 35.99 -6.97
C LEU A 2 16.54 36.38 -5.85
N ILE A 3 15.24 36.21 -6.10
CA ILE A 3 14.16 36.53 -5.13
C ILE A 3 14.27 35.65 -3.88
N GLY A 4 14.57 34.36 -4.05
CA GLY A 4 14.79 33.44 -2.93
C GLY A 4 16.02 33.81 -2.10
N ALA A 5 17.11 34.23 -2.75
CA ALA A 5 18.33 34.66 -2.06
C ALA A 5 18.11 35.97 -1.27
N LEU A 6 17.38 36.94 -1.82
CA LEU A 6 17.02 38.18 -1.13
C LEU A 6 16.13 37.92 0.09
N LEU A 7 15.15 37.02 -0.02
CA LEU A 7 14.29 36.58 1.09
C LEU A 7 15.09 35.91 2.21
N PHE A 8 16.02 35.02 1.84
CA PHE A 8 16.88 34.35 2.81
C PHE A 8 17.81 35.33 3.55
N LEU A 9 18.42 36.28 2.82
CA LEU A 9 19.26 37.32 3.40
C LEU A 9 18.48 38.25 4.33
N THR A 10 17.27 38.67 3.94
CA THR A 10 16.42 39.51 4.81
C THR A 10 15.98 38.77 6.06
N TRP A 11 15.64 37.50 5.95
CA TRP A 11 15.36 36.65 7.11
C TRP A 11 16.57 36.51 8.03
N LEU A 12 17.77 36.25 7.49
CA LEU A 12 19.01 36.13 8.27
C LEU A 12 19.34 37.43 9.02
N VAL A 13 19.19 38.59 8.35
CA VAL A 13 19.38 39.91 8.96
C VAL A 13 18.37 40.16 10.08
N LEU A 14 17.11 39.78 9.90
CA LEU A 14 16.07 39.87 10.94
C LEU A 14 16.38 38.95 12.13
N LEU A 15 16.93 37.76 11.88
CA LEU A 15 17.30 36.79 12.91
C LEU A 15 18.47 37.30 13.78
N LEU A 16 19.52 37.84 13.15
CA LEU A 16 20.66 38.41 13.87
C LEU A 16 20.31 39.69 14.63
N ARG A 17 19.43 40.53 14.08
CA ARG A 17 19.11 41.85 14.66
C ARG A 17 18.01 41.80 15.71
N TYR A 18 17.08 40.86 15.59
CA TYR A 18 15.94 40.71 16.51
C TYR A 18 15.74 39.25 16.96
N PRO A 19 16.74 38.65 17.64
CA PRO A 19 16.67 37.25 18.04
C PRO A 19 15.46 36.97 18.94
N GLY A 20 15.09 37.90 19.83
CA GLY A 20 13.93 37.73 20.71
C GLY A 20 12.57 37.66 20.00
N LYS A 21 12.47 38.05 18.72
CA LYS A 21 11.20 38.04 17.95
C LYS A 21 11.22 37.06 16.77
N ALA A 22 12.32 36.97 16.04
CA ALA A 22 12.41 36.13 14.84
C ALA A 22 12.63 34.64 15.17
N LEU A 23 13.35 34.36 16.25
CA LEU A 23 13.69 33.01 16.70
C LEU A 23 12.45 32.23 17.20
N PRO A 24 11.56 32.78 18.05
CA PRO A 24 10.34 32.06 18.45
C PRO A 24 9.37 31.81 17.29
N VAL A 25 9.27 32.73 16.33
CA VAL A 25 8.43 32.55 15.13
C VAL A 25 8.97 31.42 14.26
N SER A 26 10.29 31.38 14.05
CA SER A 26 10.92 30.32 13.25
C SER A 26 10.83 28.97 13.95
N LEU A 27 11.01 28.94 15.27
CA LEU A 27 10.85 27.73 16.08
C LEU A 27 9.41 27.22 16.05
N ALA A 28 8.42 28.10 16.16
CA ALA A 28 7.01 27.73 16.06
C ALA A 28 6.67 27.15 14.68
N ALA A 29 7.23 27.72 13.61
CA ALA A 29 7.06 27.18 12.26
C ALA A 29 7.67 25.78 12.11
N VAL A 30 8.90 25.57 12.60
CA VAL A 30 9.56 24.25 12.58
C VAL A 30 8.78 23.23 13.41
N LEU A 31 8.32 23.61 14.60
CA LEU A 31 7.51 22.73 15.46
C LEU A 31 6.18 22.38 14.80
N GLY A 32 5.52 23.33 14.13
CA GLY A 32 4.29 23.08 13.38
C GLY A 32 4.51 22.08 12.25
N VAL A 33 5.58 22.25 11.46
CA VAL A 33 5.94 21.30 10.39
C VAL A 33 6.29 19.92 10.97
N ALA A 34 7.05 19.87 12.07
CA ALA A 34 7.41 18.63 12.72
C ALA A 34 6.19 17.88 13.27
N LEU A 35 5.21 18.59 13.86
CA LEU A 35 3.95 18.02 14.32
C LEU A 35 3.16 17.38 13.18
N ILE A 36 3.02 18.09 12.05
CA ILE A 36 2.32 17.57 10.87
C ILE A 36 3.05 16.34 10.33
N ALA A 37 4.37 16.41 10.17
CA ALA A 37 5.17 15.28 9.69
C ALA A 37 5.05 14.06 10.61
N THR A 38 5.08 14.27 11.94
CA THR A 38 4.92 13.20 12.92
C THR A 38 3.51 12.59 12.88
N ALA A 39 2.48 13.42 12.74
CA ALA A 39 1.09 12.95 12.63
C ALA A 39 0.87 12.12 11.37
N VAL A 40 1.38 12.58 10.22
CA VAL A 40 1.31 11.83 8.95
C VAL A 40 2.04 10.49 9.07
N PHE A 41 3.24 10.49 9.66
CA PHE A 41 4.00 9.26 9.87
C PHE A 41 3.26 8.24 10.76
N TRP A 42 2.59 8.70 11.82
CA TRP A 42 1.81 7.83 12.70
C TRP A 42 0.61 7.20 11.97
N GLN A 43 -0.07 7.96 11.13
CA GLN A 43 -1.23 7.48 10.36
C GLN A 43 -0.84 6.41 9.32
N GLU A 44 0.30 6.58 8.66
CA GLU A 44 0.84 5.60 7.71
C GLU A 44 1.14 4.27 8.42
N HIS A 45 1.74 4.33 9.61
CA HIS A 45 2.21 3.14 10.32
C HIS A 45 1.07 2.26 10.85
N ASP A 46 -0.02 2.85 11.37
CA ASP A 46 -1.14 2.07 11.94
C ASP A 46 -1.83 1.20 10.87
N THR A 47 -1.91 1.72 9.64
CA THR A 47 -2.50 1.01 8.50
C THR A 47 -1.64 -0.19 8.08
N GLU A 48 -0.31 -0.03 8.04
CA GLU A 48 0.64 -1.11 7.74
C GLU A 48 0.58 -2.25 8.77
N TRP A 49 0.43 -1.94 10.07
CA TRP A 49 0.34 -2.96 11.13
C TRP A 49 -0.92 -3.84 11.03
N HIS A 50 -2.05 -3.26 10.62
CA HIS A 50 -3.28 -4.01 10.40
C HIS A 50 -3.21 -4.85 9.11
N LEU A 51 -2.63 -4.33 8.04
CA LEU A 51 -2.39 -5.06 6.79
C LEU A 51 -1.40 -6.22 6.96
N ALA A 52 -0.37 -6.07 7.80
CA ALA A 52 0.60 -7.13 8.08
C ALA A 52 -0.02 -8.37 8.75
N ARG A 53 -1.20 -8.24 9.37
CA ARG A 53 -1.96 -9.35 9.96
C ARG A 53 -2.95 -9.99 9.00
N LEU A 54 -3.10 -9.46 7.80
CA LEU A 54 -3.89 -10.10 6.75
C LEU A 54 -3.02 -11.14 6.05
N GLU A 55 -3.50 -12.38 6.00
CA GLU A 55 -2.85 -13.41 5.20
C GLU A 55 -3.64 -13.61 3.91
N LEU A 56 -3.12 -13.08 2.80
CA LEU A 56 -3.68 -13.30 1.47
C LEU A 56 -2.80 -14.27 0.69
N ARG A 57 -3.32 -15.48 0.44
CA ARG A 57 -2.65 -16.53 -0.33
C ARG A 57 -3.30 -16.68 -1.69
N LEU A 58 -2.46 -16.65 -2.72
CA LEU A 58 -2.87 -16.84 -4.11
C LEU A 58 -2.12 -18.05 -4.67
N HIS A 59 -2.85 -18.96 -5.29
CA HIS A 59 -2.23 -20.10 -5.97
C HIS A 59 -3.06 -20.54 -7.17
N HIS A 60 -2.38 -21.09 -8.17
CA HIS A 60 -3.04 -21.62 -9.35
C HIS A 60 -3.67 -22.98 -9.02
N ALA A 61 -5.00 -23.05 -9.03
CA ALA A 61 -5.77 -24.23 -8.65
C ALA A 61 -6.81 -24.57 -9.74
N PRO A 62 -6.37 -25.02 -10.94
CA PRO A 62 -7.30 -25.34 -12.03
C PRO A 62 -8.17 -26.58 -11.75
N ALA A 63 -7.86 -27.35 -10.71
CA ALA A 63 -8.68 -28.47 -10.26
C ALA A 63 -9.88 -28.02 -9.40
N ASP A 64 -9.70 -26.99 -8.58
CA ASP A 64 -10.69 -26.52 -7.61
C ASP A 64 -11.49 -25.31 -8.10
N CYS A 65 -10.95 -24.57 -9.07
CA CYS A 65 -11.57 -23.39 -9.63
C CYS A 65 -12.03 -23.59 -11.10
N PRO A 66 -13.10 -22.90 -11.53
CA PRO A 66 -13.55 -22.89 -12.91
C PRO A 66 -12.47 -22.41 -13.90
N SER A 67 -12.57 -22.85 -15.16
CA SER A 67 -11.55 -22.59 -16.19
C SER A 67 -11.40 -21.12 -16.58
N ASP A 68 -12.44 -20.30 -16.40
CA ASP A 68 -12.41 -18.84 -16.62
C ASP A 68 -11.74 -18.08 -15.46
N ARG A 69 -11.62 -18.70 -14.28
CA ARG A 69 -11.06 -18.10 -13.07
C ARG A 69 -10.21 -19.08 -12.27
N PRO A 70 -9.09 -19.57 -12.82
CA PRO A 70 -8.33 -20.70 -12.26
C PRO A 70 -7.37 -20.31 -11.11
N LEU A 71 -7.45 -19.09 -10.59
CA LEU A 71 -6.62 -18.60 -9.49
C LEU A 71 -7.42 -18.65 -8.19
N ALA A 72 -7.02 -19.47 -7.23
CA ALA A 72 -7.65 -19.51 -5.91
C ALA A 72 -7.05 -18.41 -5.03
N ALA A 73 -7.91 -17.59 -4.44
CA ALA A 73 -7.58 -16.58 -3.45
C ALA A 73 -8.16 -16.95 -2.09
N GLN A 74 -7.32 -16.93 -1.07
CA GLN A 74 -7.69 -17.21 0.32
C GLN A 74 -7.22 -16.03 1.17
N LEU A 75 -8.13 -15.38 1.87
CA LEU A 75 -7.85 -14.24 2.74
C LEU A 75 -8.26 -14.61 4.17
N HIS A 76 -7.32 -14.51 5.10
CA HIS A 76 -7.58 -14.59 6.53
C HIS A 76 -7.41 -13.21 7.16
N ASN A 77 -8.44 -12.73 7.87
CA ASN A 77 -8.36 -11.49 8.63
C ASN A 77 -7.80 -11.75 10.03
N GLY A 78 -6.47 -11.80 10.17
CA GLY A 78 -5.81 -11.95 11.48
C GLY A 78 -5.80 -10.66 12.33
N SER A 79 -6.47 -9.59 11.89
CA SER A 79 -6.52 -8.34 12.64
C SER A 79 -7.66 -8.34 13.67
N ASP A 80 -7.56 -7.47 14.67
CA ASP A 80 -8.58 -7.31 15.72
C ASP A 80 -9.80 -6.49 15.26
N ARG A 81 -9.85 -6.07 13.98
CA ARG A 81 -10.90 -5.21 13.43
C ARG A 81 -11.60 -5.85 12.23
N PRO A 82 -12.88 -5.54 11.99
CA PRO A 82 -13.55 -5.96 10.76
C PRO A 82 -12.91 -5.27 9.56
N LEU A 83 -12.53 -6.06 8.55
CA LEU A 83 -12.05 -5.57 7.27
C LEU A 83 -13.28 -5.27 6.39
N LEU A 84 -13.49 -4.01 6.04
CA LEU A 84 -14.65 -3.57 5.24
C LEU A 84 -14.39 -3.72 3.74
N GLU A 85 -13.17 -3.46 3.31
CA GLU A 85 -12.77 -3.49 1.91
C GLU A 85 -11.28 -3.79 1.83
N LEU A 86 -10.88 -4.62 0.87
CA LEU A 86 -9.48 -4.89 0.56
C LEU A 86 -9.29 -4.85 -0.93
N ARG A 87 -8.34 -4.05 -1.38
CA ARG A 87 -7.91 -3.90 -2.76
C ARG A 87 -6.49 -4.40 -2.88
N TRP A 88 -6.22 -5.16 -3.94
CA TRP A 88 -4.87 -5.64 -4.23
C TRP A 88 -4.66 -5.83 -5.72
N ARG A 89 -3.39 -6.02 -6.07
CA ARG A 89 -2.94 -6.43 -7.40
C ARG A 89 -2.40 -7.85 -7.33
N VAL A 90 -2.62 -8.62 -8.38
CA VAL A 90 -2.00 -9.94 -8.54
C VAL A 90 -0.73 -9.78 -9.37
N ALA A 91 0.41 -10.06 -8.75
CA ALA A 91 1.71 -10.15 -9.40
C ALA A 91 2.09 -11.62 -9.62
N ALA A 92 2.95 -11.88 -10.59
CA ALA A 92 3.43 -13.23 -10.91
C ALA A 92 4.95 -13.26 -10.99
N TYR A 93 5.60 -14.16 -10.26
CA TYR A 93 7.07 -14.26 -10.22
C TYR A 93 7.52 -15.62 -10.70
N ALA A 94 8.67 -15.68 -11.39
CA ALA A 94 9.36 -16.94 -11.56
C ALA A 94 9.95 -17.38 -10.20
N PRO A 95 10.04 -18.68 -9.91
CA PRO A 95 10.65 -19.17 -8.68
C PRO A 95 12.09 -18.63 -8.53
N GLY A 96 12.34 -17.91 -7.43
CA GLY A 96 13.65 -17.29 -7.16
C GLY A 96 13.93 -15.98 -7.89
N ASP A 97 12.97 -15.45 -8.64
CA ASP A 97 13.06 -14.15 -9.31
C ASP A 97 12.18 -13.11 -8.59
N SER A 98 12.55 -11.84 -8.74
CA SER A 98 11.81 -10.69 -8.20
C SER A 98 11.17 -9.83 -9.28
N VAL A 99 11.31 -10.20 -10.56
CA VAL A 99 10.67 -9.49 -11.68
C VAL A 99 9.20 -9.89 -11.78
N ASP A 100 8.30 -8.91 -11.78
CA ASP A 100 6.88 -9.14 -12.04
C ASP A 100 6.65 -9.47 -13.53
N LEU A 101 6.12 -10.67 -13.74
CA LEU A 101 5.80 -11.27 -15.03
C LEU A 101 4.33 -11.07 -15.39
N ALA A 102 3.50 -10.52 -14.51
CA ALA A 102 2.19 -10.05 -14.86
C ALA A 102 2.33 -8.85 -15.82
N GLU A 103 1.58 -8.87 -16.92
CA GLU A 103 1.58 -7.77 -17.87
C GLU A 103 0.88 -6.55 -17.28
N ASP A 104 1.58 -5.45 -17.34
CA ASP A 104 1.14 -4.16 -16.88
C ASP A 104 0.25 -3.48 -17.94
N ARG A 105 -1.00 -3.95 -18.07
CA ARG A 105 -1.98 -3.31 -18.96
C ARG A 105 -2.56 -2.07 -18.30
N TYR A 106 -2.88 -1.06 -19.11
CA TYR A 106 -3.50 0.20 -18.68
C TYR A 106 -4.76 -0.02 -17.82
N ASP A 107 -5.52 -1.08 -18.10
CA ASP A 107 -6.72 -1.49 -17.37
C ASP A 107 -6.43 -2.62 -16.37
N ARG A 108 -5.56 -2.38 -15.38
CA ARG A 108 -5.28 -3.41 -14.36
C ARG A 108 -6.54 -3.75 -13.57
N PRO A 109 -6.99 -5.02 -13.54
CA PRO A 109 -8.08 -5.43 -12.66
C PRO A 109 -7.60 -5.27 -11.22
N HIS A 110 -8.23 -4.35 -10.48
CA HIS A 110 -8.10 -4.30 -9.04
C HIS A 110 -9.05 -5.34 -8.47
N TYR A 111 -8.50 -6.29 -7.73
CA TYR A 111 -9.29 -7.35 -7.11
C TYR A 111 -9.80 -6.82 -5.76
N VAL A 112 -11.08 -7.06 -5.49
CA VAL A 112 -11.75 -6.58 -4.27
C VAL A 112 -12.33 -7.78 -3.53
N ALA A 113 -12.02 -7.88 -2.23
CA ALA A 113 -12.67 -8.86 -1.36
C ALA A 113 -14.13 -8.40 -1.10
N PRO A 114 -15.13 -9.26 -1.32
CA PRO A 114 -16.54 -8.93 -1.13
C PRO A 114 -16.92 -8.89 0.36
N GLY A 115 -17.49 -7.76 0.77
CA GLY A 115 -18.18 -7.60 2.04
C GLY A 115 -17.27 -7.46 3.26
N ALA A 116 -17.88 -7.10 4.39
CA ALA A 116 -17.16 -6.95 5.65
C ALA A 116 -16.74 -8.33 6.19
N LEU A 117 -15.43 -8.56 6.32
CA LEU A 117 -14.83 -9.77 6.89
C LEU A 117 -14.53 -9.54 8.38
N PRO A 118 -15.19 -10.25 9.30
CA PRO A 118 -14.98 -10.06 10.74
C PRO A 118 -13.53 -10.41 11.16
N PRO A 119 -13.09 -9.98 12.36
CA PRO A 119 -11.84 -10.44 12.97
C PRO A 119 -11.76 -11.96 13.03
N GLY A 120 -10.63 -12.53 12.61
CA GLY A 120 -10.40 -13.97 12.50
C GLY A 120 -11.19 -14.68 11.40
N GLY A 121 -11.93 -13.94 10.55
CA GLY A 121 -12.73 -14.51 9.48
C GLY A 121 -11.89 -14.93 8.27
N ASP A 122 -12.41 -15.91 7.53
CA ASP A 122 -11.83 -16.40 6.28
C ASP A 122 -12.71 -16.10 5.07
N TRP A 123 -12.09 -15.68 3.98
CA TRP A 123 -12.72 -15.47 2.69
C TRP A 123 -12.00 -16.27 1.61
N HIS A 124 -12.78 -16.84 0.69
CA HIS A 124 -12.28 -17.66 -0.41
C HIS A 124 -12.99 -17.27 -1.70
N ALA A 125 -12.23 -17.10 -2.79
CA ALA A 125 -12.80 -16.92 -4.12
C ALA A 125 -11.87 -17.41 -5.23
N CYS A 126 -12.47 -17.71 -6.37
CA CYS A 126 -11.76 -17.97 -7.62
C CYS A 126 -11.69 -16.68 -8.44
N LEU A 127 -10.50 -16.33 -8.91
CA LEU A 127 -10.19 -15.10 -9.63
C LEU A 127 -9.68 -15.39 -11.05
N PRO A 128 -9.92 -14.49 -12.01
CA PRO A 128 -9.30 -14.56 -13.33
C PRO A 128 -7.79 -14.33 -13.24
N LEU A 129 -7.04 -15.06 -14.06
CA LEU A 129 -5.59 -14.94 -14.14
C LEU A 129 -5.20 -13.61 -14.80
N PRO A 130 -4.21 -12.86 -14.27
CA PRO A 130 -3.65 -11.75 -15.02
C PRO A 130 -2.97 -12.25 -16.31
N PRO A 131 -2.94 -11.44 -17.37
CA PRO A 131 -2.12 -11.73 -18.54
C PRO A 131 -0.65 -11.84 -18.10
N LEU A 132 0.05 -12.87 -18.56
CA LEU A 132 1.47 -13.10 -18.27
C LEU A 132 2.31 -12.73 -19.49
N ARG A 133 3.53 -12.24 -19.25
CA ARG A 133 4.50 -11.98 -20.32
C ARG A 133 4.74 -13.24 -21.13
N HIS A 134 4.95 -13.06 -22.44
CA HIS A 134 5.20 -14.17 -23.37
C HIS A 134 6.29 -15.13 -22.88
N GLY A 135 6.01 -16.42 -22.99
CA GLY A 135 6.94 -17.50 -22.61
C GLY A 135 6.66 -18.11 -21.23
N TYR A 136 5.92 -17.44 -20.36
CA TYR A 136 5.57 -17.95 -19.04
C TYR A 136 4.18 -18.60 -19.01
N ARG A 137 4.03 -19.62 -18.16
CA ARG A 137 2.76 -20.32 -17.95
C ARG A 137 2.31 -20.17 -16.50
N ALA A 138 1.00 -20.23 -16.26
CA ALA A 138 0.42 -20.10 -14.93
C ALA A 138 0.98 -21.13 -13.93
N GLN A 139 1.24 -22.36 -14.37
CA GLN A 139 1.79 -23.41 -13.51
C GLN A 139 3.28 -23.27 -13.19
N THR A 140 4.01 -22.37 -13.87
CA THR A 140 5.45 -22.18 -13.69
C THR A 140 5.80 -20.95 -12.86
N VAL A 141 4.80 -20.18 -12.44
CA VAL A 141 4.97 -18.92 -11.73
C VAL A 141 4.29 -18.98 -10.36
N GLU A 142 4.81 -18.20 -9.43
CA GLU A 142 4.23 -17.98 -8.12
C GLU A 142 3.41 -16.70 -8.15
N PHE A 143 2.13 -16.80 -7.78
CA PHE A 143 1.26 -15.64 -7.69
C PHE A 143 1.34 -15.02 -6.30
N ARG A 144 1.44 -13.69 -6.24
CA ARG A 144 1.47 -12.95 -4.98
C ARG A 144 0.53 -11.76 -5.05
N ALA A 145 -0.04 -11.40 -3.90
CA ALA A 145 -0.79 -10.18 -3.76
C ALA A 145 0.16 -9.03 -3.44
N GLU A 146 0.06 -7.94 -4.19
CA GLU A 146 0.86 -6.73 -3.99
C GLU A 146 -0.02 -5.49 -3.89
N GLY A 147 0.53 -4.44 -3.26
CA GLY A 147 -0.17 -3.17 -3.09
C GLY A 147 -1.49 -3.37 -2.34
N LEU A 148 -1.42 -4.09 -1.21
CA LEU A 148 -2.55 -4.29 -0.32
C LEU A 148 -3.00 -2.94 0.21
N ASP A 149 -4.25 -2.58 -0.06
CA ASP A 149 -4.90 -1.38 0.43
C ASP A 149 -6.22 -1.78 1.06
N GLY A 150 -6.32 -1.63 2.38
CA GLY A 150 -7.40 -2.18 3.20
C GLY A 150 -8.05 -1.13 4.07
N ARG A 151 -9.37 -1.17 4.15
CA ARG A 151 -10.17 -0.30 5.02
C ARG A 151 -10.79 -1.14 6.14
N PHE A 152 -10.51 -0.77 7.38
CA PHE A 152 -11.06 -1.41 8.57
C PHE A 152 -12.16 -0.56 9.20
N ALA A 153 -13.04 -1.17 10.00
CA ALA A 153 -13.99 -0.43 10.80
C ALA A 153 -13.30 0.28 11.98
N GLU A 154 -13.86 1.41 12.42
CA GLU A 154 -13.38 2.18 13.58
C GLU A 154 -13.62 1.46 14.92
#